data_AF-A0A5C2HNZ7-F1
#
_entry.id   AF-A0A5C2HNZ7-F1
#
_cell.length_a   1.000
_cell.length_b   1.000
_cell.length_c   1.000
_cell.angle_alpha   90.00
_cell.angle_beta   90.00
_cell.angle_gamma   90.00
#
_symmetry.space_group_name_H-M   'P 1'
#
loop_
_entity.id
_entity.type
_entity.pdbx_description
1 polymer ?
#
loop_
_entity_poly.entity_id
_entity_poly.type
_entity_poly.pdbx_seq_one_letter_code
_entity_poly.pdbx_strand_id
1 'polypeptide(L)'
;MKVYPSFLKAGNSNRNGSHKLITYPRTDCRYLAAAQHPEAPTVMQALSQNGFAKWVSSANTQLKSRAFNDKKITAHTAIIPTANSAGRLNRDEAALYAMIVHTYLAQFYPDHHYQMTRIETVCQSELFISNGKQVQQIGWKALFPAPVKEAKADNHSDEPPLPALKKGDVICIDAKTEAKQTRPPPPYTEGSLIKAMANVARFVDDEKLRKVLREHQGIGTEATRAGIIETLKKRHFLTTSGKSLISTPLGQQLIAQIPEQLGNPAITAWWEQQLTEVEQGRVEPEAFEARAVNWLNRLLVAVDAVQMTQPMQSDKAANGQYRKRGKKGGHRGGNPPTAKMIAFAEKLANEKGLSLPKKYNHDFAVCKRFLDQYVKQ
;
A
#
# COMPACT_ATOMS: atom_id res chain seq x y z
N MET A 1 14.33 3.79 -0.06
CA MET A 1 15.02 4.58 0.97
C MET A 1 14.40 4.16 2.31
N LYS A 2 15.20 3.59 3.22
CA LYS A 2 14.71 2.91 4.43
C LYS A 2 14.58 3.92 5.56
N VAL A 3 13.44 4.60 5.65
CA VAL A 3 13.15 5.47 6.79
C VAL A 3 12.55 4.60 7.88
N TYR A 4 13.39 4.00 8.70
CA TYR A 4 12.88 3.34 9.90
C TYR A 4 12.48 4.43 10.90
N PRO A 5 11.27 4.39 11.48
CA PRO A 5 10.87 5.36 12.49
C PRO A 5 11.76 5.38 13.75
N SER A 6 12.71 4.43 13.89
CA SER A 6 13.80 4.48 14.87
C SER A 6 14.75 5.69 14.69
N PHE A 7 14.87 6.31 13.51
CA PHE A 7 15.67 7.54 13.38
C PHE A 7 15.03 8.74 14.09
N LEU A 8 13.70 8.69 14.26
CA LEU A 8 12.94 9.64 15.08
C LEU A 8 12.89 9.20 16.57
N LYS A 9 13.48 8.05 16.93
CA LYS A 9 13.58 7.52 18.32
C LYS A 9 14.71 6.50 18.57
N ALA A 10 15.71 6.89 19.38
CA ALA A 10 16.42 6.15 20.46
C ALA A 10 17.79 6.82 20.75
N GLY A 11 18.37 6.97 21.95
CA GLY A 11 18.20 6.38 23.28
C GLY A 11 19.60 6.21 23.89
N ASN A 12 19.82 6.62 25.16
CA ASN A 12 20.94 6.35 26.10
C ASN A 12 22.35 5.87 25.64
N SER A 13 22.82 6.21 24.44
CA SER A 13 24.22 6.04 24.05
C SER A 13 24.76 7.39 23.60
N ASN A 14 25.93 7.73 24.13
CA ASN A 14 26.66 8.98 24.01
C ASN A 14 27.17 9.26 22.57
N ARG A 15 26.36 8.99 21.54
CA ARG A 15 26.64 9.32 20.13
C ARG A 15 25.68 10.42 19.68
N ASN A 16 26.24 11.60 19.47
CA ASN A 16 25.58 12.80 18.92
C ASN A 16 24.64 12.46 17.75
N GLY A 17 23.32 12.67 17.90
CA GLY A 17 22.44 12.82 16.73
C GLY A 17 20.98 12.32 16.75
N SER A 18 20.37 11.85 17.85
CA SER A 18 18.97 11.37 17.80
C SER A 18 17.94 12.36 18.38
N HIS A 19 16.97 12.78 17.55
CA HIS A 19 15.88 13.66 17.94
C HIS A 19 14.75 12.83 18.60
N LYS A 20 14.39 13.11 19.86
CA LYS A 20 13.31 12.40 20.59
C LYS A 20 11.91 12.90 20.18
N LEU A 21 11.57 12.92 18.89
CA LEU A 21 10.42 13.68 18.37
C LEU A 21 9.10 12.92 18.33
N ILE A 22 9.12 11.60 18.45
CA ILE A 22 7.91 10.76 18.42
C ILE A 22 7.87 9.83 19.64
N THR A 23 6.77 9.09 19.85
CA THR A 23 6.63 7.98 20.81
C THR A 23 7.14 6.64 20.23
N TYR A 24 7.04 5.53 20.98
CA TYR A 24 7.77 4.28 20.68
C TYR A 24 7.34 3.75 19.29
N PRO A 25 8.27 3.55 18.34
CA PRO A 25 7.89 3.42 16.93
C PRO A 25 7.57 1.99 16.50
N ARG A 26 7.67 1.02 17.42
CA ARG A 26 7.41 -0.40 17.17
C ARG A 26 6.13 -0.83 17.88
N THR A 27 5.03 -0.23 17.46
CA THR A 27 3.71 -0.50 18.01
C THR A 27 2.72 -0.73 16.89
N ASP A 28 1.82 -1.66 17.13
CA ASP A 28 0.62 -2.00 16.35
C ASP A 28 -0.62 -1.23 16.83
N CYS A 29 -0.55 -0.61 18.00
CA CYS A 29 -1.64 0.08 18.63
C CYS A 29 -1.96 1.38 17.89
N ARG A 30 -3.25 1.62 17.68
CA ARG A 30 -3.78 2.84 17.03
C ARG A 30 -4.51 3.75 18.00
N TYR A 31 -4.38 3.48 19.30
CA TYR A 31 -5.07 4.19 20.38
C TYR A 31 -4.09 4.85 21.34
N LEU A 32 -4.58 5.90 21.99
CA LEU A 32 -3.89 6.69 22.99
C LEU A 32 -4.59 6.54 24.34
N ALA A 33 -3.84 6.69 25.42
CA ALA A 33 -4.42 6.72 26.75
C ALA A 33 -5.27 7.97 26.93
N ALA A 34 -6.40 7.85 27.62
CA ALA A 34 -7.30 8.98 27.87
C ALA A 34 -6.58 10.11 28.63
N ALA A 35 -5.64 9.74 29.50
CA ALA A 35 -4.78 10.65 30.26
C ALA A 35 -3.82 11.49 29.40
N GLN A 36 -3.57 11.11 28.13
CA GLN A 36 -2.72 11.89 27.22
C GLN A 36 -3.48 13.05 26.55
N HIS A 37 -4.81 13.07 26.59
CA HIS A 37 -5.61 14.12 25.94
C HIS A 37 -5.35 15.52 26.53
N PRO A 38 -5.28 15.71 27.87
CA PRO A 38 -4.93 17.00 28.48
C PRO A 38 -3.52 17.52 28.14
N GLU A 39 -2.61 16.66 27.64
CA GLU A 39 -1.25 17.06 27.24
C GLU A 39 -1.22 17.70 25.82
N ALA A 40 -2.32 17.62 25.08
CA ALA A 40 -2.40 18.09 23.70
C ALA A 40 -1.97 19.55 23.49
N PRO A 41 -2.34 20.53 24.36
CA PRO A 41 -1.89 21.91 24.20
C PRO A 41 -0.36 22.04 24.22
N THR A 42 0.32 21.32 25.11
CA THR A 42 1.79 21.32 25.22
C THR A 42 2.43 20.74 23.96
N VAL A 43 1.90 19.62 23.46
CA VAL A 43 2.38 19.02 22.21
C VAL A 43 2.15 19.98 21.03
N MET A 44 0.97 20.62 20.94
CA MET A 44 0.67 21.58 19.88
C MET A 44 1.58 22.82 19.89
N GLN A 45 1.96 23.31 21.07
CA GLN A 45 2.93 24.41 21.18
C GLN A 45 4.27 24.03 20.55
N ALA A 46 4.80 22.84 20.86
CA ALA A 46 6.03 22.34 20.25
C ALA A 46 5.87 22.15 18.73
N LEU A 47 4.74 21.61 18.27
CA LEU A 47 4.45 21.46 16.84
C LEU A 47 4.41 22.79 16.10
N SER A 48 3.86 23.84 16.72
CA SER A 48 3.84 25.18 16.16
C SER A 48 5.27 25.69 15.91
N GLN A 49 6.16 25.53 16.90
CA GLN A 49 7.58 25.87 16.80
C GLN A 49 8.33 24.99 15.78
N ASN A 50 7.89 23.74 15.58
CA ASN A 50 8.47 22.79 14.63
C ASN A 50 7.97 22.99 13.19
N GLY A 51 7.36 24.14 12.86
CA GLY A 51 6.95 24.47 11.50
C GLY A 51 5.53 24.04 11.11
N PHE A 52 4.70 23.60 12.07
CA PHE A 52 3.31 23.20 11.84
C PHE A 52 2.28 24.22 12.32
N ALA A 53 2.70 25.46 12.62
CA ALA A 53 1.87 26.54 13.17
C ALA A 53 0.55 26.74 12.40
N LYS A 54 0.58 26.70 11.06
CA LYS A 54 -0.60 26.83 10.20
C LYS A 54 -1.67 25.76 10.49
N TRP A 55 -1.27 24.53 10.79
CA TRP A 55 -2.19 23.43 11.06
C TRP A 55 -2.61 23.37 12.52
N VAL A 56 -1.73 23.78 13.42
CA VAL A 56 -2.03 23.91 14.84
C VAL A 56 -3.10 24.98 15.07
N SER A 57 -3.06 26.11 14.37
CA SER A 57 -4.02 27.21 14.56
C SER A 57 -5.47 26.86 14.23
N SER A 58 -5.70 25.81 13.43
CA SER A 58 -7.04 25.33 13.08
C SER A 58 -7.48 24.10 13.90
N ALA A 59 -6.63 23.63 14.81
CA ALA A 59 -6.94 22.49 15.68
C ALA A 59 -7.72 22.97 16.93
N ASN A 60 -8.67 22.16 17.39
CA ASN A 60 -9.38 22.37 18.65
C ASN A 60 -8.97 21.29 19.65
N THR A 61 -8.14 21.64 20.64
CA THR A 61 -7.65 20.72 21.68
C THR A 61 -8.76 20.15 22.57
N GLN A 62 -9.95 20.75 22.58
CA GLN A 62 -11.10 20.20 23.31
C GLN A 62 -11.77 19.04 22.57
N LEU A 63 -11.54 18.90 21.26
CA LEU A 63 -12.02 17.73 20.53
C LEU A 63 -11.27 16.48 21.01
N LYS A 64 -12.03 15.43 21.26
CA LYS A 64 -11.51 14.13 21.67
C LYS A 64 -12.06 13.07 20.72
N SER A 65 -11.24 12.64 19.77
CA SER A 65 -11.61 11.57 18.86
C SER A 65 -11.67 10.21 19.59
N ARG A 66 -12.20 9.19 18.90
CA ARG A 66 -12.19 7.79 19.36
C ARG A 66 -10.81 7.18 19.61
N ALA A 67 -9.73 7.86 19.20
CA ALA A 67 -8.37 7.39 19.39
C ALA A 67 -7.97 7.35 20.88
N PHE A 68 -8.54 8.22 21.72
CA PHE A 68 -8.28 8.24 23.16
C PHE A 68 -9.16 7.22 23.90
N ASN A 69 -8.69 5.98 24.00
CA ASN A 69 -9.47 4.86 24.52
C ASN A 69 -8.59 3.80 25.21
N ASP A 70 -8.57 3.82 26.54
CA ASP A 70 -7.73 2.92 27.34
C ASP A 70 -8.05 1.43 27.12
N LYS A 71 -9.31 1.10 26.83
CA LYS A 71 -9.77 -0.29 26.60
C LYS A 71 -9.23 -0.91 25.31
N LYS A 72 -8.64 -0.10 24.42
CA LYS A 72 -8.13 -0.52 23.12
C LYS A 72 -6.60 -0.49 23.06
N ILE A 73 -5.94 -0.12 24.15
CA ILE A 73 -4.49 -0.10 24.25
C ILE A 73 -3.97 -1.52 24.49
N THR A 74 -2.89 -1.86 23.79
CA THR A 74 -2.16 -3.13 23.96
C THR A 74 -0.94 -2.91 24.87
N ALA A 75 0.20 -3.56 24.61
CA ALA A 75 1.43 -3.30 25.36
C ALA A 75 1.95 -1.86 25.22
N HIS A 76 1.59 -1.17 24.13
CA HIS A 76 2.04 0.19 23.80
C HIS A 76 0.89 1.06 23.28
N THR A 77 1.08 2.37 23.25
CA THR A 77 0.18 3.34 22.63
C THR A 77 0.62 3.72 21.23
N ALA A 78 -0.25 4.38 20.46
CA ALA A 78 0.04 4.82 19.10
C ALA A 78 1.24 5.77 19.01
N ILE A 79 1.84 5.79 17.81
CA ILE A 79 2.95 6.70 17.48
C ILE A 79 2.42 8.13 17.33
N ILE A 80 2.86 9.03 18.20
CA ILE A 80 2.50 10.46 18.22
C ILE A 80 3.75 11.32 18.34
N PRO A 81 3.70 12.61 17.96
CA PRO A 81 4.79 13.54 18.25
C PRO A 81 4.93 13.76 19.76
N THR A 82 6.14 14.11 20.21
CA THR A 82 6.41 14.58 21.56
C THR A 82 6.46 16.12 21.59
N ALA A 83 6.52 16.70 22.79
CA ALA A 83 6.69 18.13 23.00
C ALA A 83 8.13 18.64 22.80
N ASN A 84 9.00 17.88 22.11
CA ASN A 84 10.39 18.27 21.87
C ASN A 84 10.54 19.12 20.61
N SER A 85 11.46 20.08 20.65
CA SER A 85 11.82 20.88 19.47
C SER A 85 12.51 20.02 18.42
N ALA A 86 12.05 20.16 17.18
CA ALA A 86 12.67 19.54 16.01
C ALA A 86 13.99 20.25 15.71
N GLY A 87 15.07 19.47 15.63
CA GLY A 87 16.32 19.94 15.03
C GLY A 87 16.27 19.82 13.51
N ARG A 88 17.45 19.78 12.89
CA ARG A 88 17.56 19.62 11.44
C ARG A 88 17.24 18.17 11.04
N LEU A 89 16.06 17.98 10.45
CA LEU A 89 15.66 16.70 9.85
C LEU A 89 16.12 16.63 8.39
N ASN A 90 16.53 15.44 7.95
CA ASN A 90 16.69 15.20 6.51
C ASN A 90 15.32 15.09 5.82
N ARG A 91 15.31 15.07 4.48
CA ARG A 91 14.07 15.05 3.67
C ARG A 91 13.11 13.91 4.08
N ASP A 92 13.65 12.74 4.30
CA ASP A 92 12.91 11.52 4.56
C ASP A 92 12.35 11.50 6.00
N GLU A 93 13.17 11.91 6.97
CA GLU A 93 12.76 12.12 8.36
C GLU A 93 11.67 13.20 8.48
N ALA A 94 11.83 14.31 7.76
CA ALA A 94 10.86 15.40 7.75
C ALA A 94 9.52 14.94 7.16
N ALA A 95 9.54 14.17 6.07
CA ALA A 95 8.33 13.61 5.47
C ALA A 95 7.62 12.62 6.41
N LEU A 96 8.37 11.72 7.06
CA LEU A 96 7.82 10.78 8.04
C LEU A 96 7.26 11.50 9.27
N TYR A 97 8.00 12.48 9.81
CA TYR A 97 7.56 13.27 10.96
C TYR A 97 6.30 14.06 10.62
N ALA A 98 6.23 14.71 9.46
CA ALA A 98 5.03 15.41 9.00
C ALA A 98 3.80 14.49 8.93
N MET A 99 3.95 13.27 8.41
CA MET A 99 2.86 12.29 8.38
C MET A 99 2.35 11.94 9.79
N ILE A 100 3.26 11.75 10.75
CA ILE A 100 2.92 11.47 12.16
C ILE A 100 2.21 12.67 12.79
N VAL A 101 2.73 13.88 12.56
CA VAL A 101 2.15 15.14 13.06
C VAL A 101 0.74 15.37 12.49
N HIS A 102 0.54 15.24 11.17
CA HIS A 102 -0.78 15.40 10.55
C HIS A 102 -1.77 14.35 11.06
N THR A 103 -1.33 13.11 11.28
CA THR A 103 -2.18 12.05 11.87
C THR A 103 -2.59 12.36 13.30
N TYR A 104 -1.70 12.92 14.11
CA TYR A 104 -2.02 13.36 15.47
C TYR A 104 -2.95 14.58 15.47
N LEU A 105 -2.66 15.61 14.65
CA LEU A 105 -3.51 16.80 14.53
C LEU A 105 -4.94 16.46 14.07
N ALA A 106 -5.11 15.44 13.23
CA ALA A 106 -6.42 14.99 12.80
C ALA A 106 -7.35 14.57 13.95
N GLN A 107 -6.80 14.20 15.12
CA GLN A 107 -7.59 13.86 16.30
C GLN A 107 -8.24 15.09 16.96
N PHE A 108 -7.85 16.29 16.55
CA PHE A 108 -8.30 17.58 17.05
C PHE A 108 -8.94 18.44 15.96
N TYR A 109 -9.30 17.83 14.83
CA TYR A 109 -10.06 18.46 13.76
C TYR A 109 -11.49 17.91 13.75
N PRO A 110 -12.48 18.68 13.28
CA PRO A 110 -13.84 18.18 13.14
C PRO A 110 -13.93 17.09 12.07
N ASP A 111 -15.01 16.32 12.14
CA ASP A 111 -15.31 15.30 11.15
C ASP A 111 -15.51 15.91 9.75
N HIS A 112 -15.25 15.08 8.73
CA HIS A 112 -15.52 15.44 7.35
C HIS A 112 -17.00 15.21 7.04
N HIS A 113 -17.78 16.28 6.91
CA HIS A 113 -19.20 16.21 6.57
C HIS A 113 -19.42 16.39 5.07
N TYR A 114 -20.22 15.53 4.49
CA TYR A 114 -20.63 15.60 3.10
C TYR A 114 -22.09 15.14 2.97
N GLN A 115 -22.76 15.66 1.95
CA GLN A 115 -24.07 15.23 1.54
C GLN A 115 -23.93 14.26 0.38
N MET A 116 -24.57 13.11 0.51
CA MET A 116 -24.67 12.08 -0.54
C MET A 116 -26.05 12.16 -1.17
N THR A 117 -26.11 12.34 -2.48
CA THR A 117 -27.34 12.33 -3.28
C THR A 117 -27.39 11.06 -4.09
N ARG A 118 -28.48 10.31 -3.97
CA ARG A 118 -28.76 9.13 -4.78
C ARG A 118 -30.04 9.38 -5.56
N ILE A 119 -29.95 9.25 -6.88
CA ILE A 119 -31.09 9.39 -7.81
C ILE A 119 -31.34 8.04 -8.44
N GLU A 120 -32.58 7.58 -8.31
CA GLU A 120 -33.08 6.35 -8.91
C GLU A 120 -34.01 6.72 -10.06
N THR A 121 -33.64 6.28 -11.27
CA THR A 121 -34.39 6.57 -12.50
C THR A 121 -34.79 5.25 -13.14
N VAL A 122 -36.07 5.09 -13.44
CA VAL A 122 -36.56 3.95 -14.20
C VAL A 122 -36.61 4.33 -15.68
N CYS A 123 -35.90 3.59 -16.53
CA CYS A 123 -35.96 3.73 -17.99
C CYS A 123 -36.33 2.39 -18.62
N GLN A 124 -37.46 2.32 -19.33
CA GLN A 124 -37.98 1.08 -19.93
C GLN A 124 -38.01 -0.13 -18.95
N SER A 125 -38.45 0.11 -17.71
CA SER A 125 -38.50 -0.88 -16.61
C SER A 125 -37.15 -1.26 -15.99
N GLU A 126 -36.04 -0.68 -16.45
CA GLU A 126 -34.70 -0.89 -15.87
C GLU A 126 -34.35 0.23 -14.88
N LEU A 127 -33.73 -0.13 -13.75
CA LEU A 127 -33.32 0.80 -12.71
C LEU A 127 -31.90 1.31 -12.93
N PHE A 128 -31.77 2.62 -13.09
CA PHE A 128 -30.50 3.34 -13.15
C PHE A 128 -30.27 4.12 -11.86
N ILE A 129 -29.02 4.09 -11.37
CA ILE A 129 -28.60 4.78 -10.16
C ILE A 129 -27.56 5.81 -10.52
N SER A 130 -27.80 7.07 -10.16
CA SER A 130 -26.81 8.13 -10.18
C SER A 130 -26.49 8.57 -8.75
N ASN A 131 -25.21 8.68 -8.45
CA ASN A 131 -24.71 9.07 -7.13
C ASN A 131 -23.94 10.39 -7.27
N GLY A 132 -24.09 11.27 -6.28
CA GLY A 132 -23.43 12.56 -6.22
C GLY A 132 -22.99 12.88 -4.81
N LYS A 133 -21.85 13.56 -4.69
CA LYS A 133 -21.28 13.91 -3.40
C LYS A 133 -20.94 15.39 -3.33
N GLN A 134 -21.45 16.05 -2.30
CA GLN A 134 -21.15 17.45 -2.03
C GLN A 134 -20.49 17.59 -0.65
N VAL A 135 -19.25 18.07 -0.62
CA VAL A 135 -18.55 18.34 0.64
C VAL A 135 -19.16 19.57 1.32
N GLN A 136 -19.65 19.40 2.54
CA GLN A 136 -20.20 20.48 3.37
C GLN A 136 -19.11 21.03 4.31
N GLN A 137 -18.28 20.14 4.86
CA GLN A 137 -17.16 20.48 5.73
C GLN A 137 -15.98 19.54 5.45
N ILE A 138 -14.82 20.10 5.12
CA ILE A 138 -13.64 19.29 4.82
C ILE A 138 -13.13 18.53 6.05
N GLY A 139 -13.20 19.15 7.24
CA GLY A 139 -12.75 18.55 8.50
C GLY A 139 -11.28 18.15 8.48
N TRP A 140 -10.95 17.06 9.18
CA TRP A 140 -9.60 16.50 9.28
C TRP A 140 -8.93 16.19 7.93
N LYS A 141 -9.70 16.03 6.84
CA LYS A 141 -9.14 15.80 5.49
C LYS A 141 -8.30 16.96 4.99
N ALA A 142 -8.45 18.16 5.54
CA ALA A 142 -7.61 19.32 5.20
C ALA A 142 -6.11 19.07 5.47
N LEU A 143 -5.79 18.17 6.39
CA LEU A 143 -4.41 17.78 6.74
C LEU A 143 -3.78 16.81 5.72
N PHE A 144 -4.59 16.20 4.85
CA PHE A 144 -4.17 15.18 3.88
C PHE A 144 -4.58 15.59 2.46
N PRO A 145 -4.00 16.67 1.91
CA PRO A 145 -4.31 17.07 0.56
C PRO A 145 -3.94 15.96 -0.42
N ALA A 146 -4.91 15.48 -1.19
CA ALA A 146 -4.67 14.46 -2.20
C ALA A 146 -3.68 15.01 -3.24
N PRO A 147 -2.65 14.23 -3.66
CA PRO A 147 -1.87 14.60 -4.82
C PRO A 147 -2.80 14.64 -6.05
N VAL A 148 -2.66 15.68 -6.87
CA VAL A 148 -3.50 16.00 -8.06
C VAL A 148 -3.71 14.81 -9.03
N LYS A 149 -2.92 13.73 -8.92
CA LYS A 149 -2.99 12.53 -9.76
C LYS A 149 -3.74 11.33 -9.14
N GLU A 150 -4.00 11.31 -7.84
CA GLU A 150 -4.58 10.15 -7.14
C GLU A 150 -6.09 10.27 -6.85
N ALA A 151 -6.71 11.42 -7.16
CA ALA A 151 -8.16 11.59 -7.06
C ALA A 151 -8.95 10.52 -7.84
N LYS A 152 -8.35 9.95 -8.90
CA LYS A 152 -8.98 8.97 -9.80
C LYS A 152 -9.12 7.53 -9.29
N ALA A 153 -8.67 7.22 -8.07
CA ALA A 153 -8.58 5.84 -7.60
C ALA A 153 -9.60 5.46 -6.51
N ASP A 154 -10.26 6.44 -5.88
CA ASP A 154 -11.36 6.19 -4.96
C ASP A 154 -12.68 6.39 -5.70
N ASN A 155 -13.40 5.30 -5.98
CA ASN A 155 -14.69 5.31 -6.67
C ASN A 155 -15.79 6.16 -5.98
N HIS A 156 -15.54 6.71 -4.78
CA HIS A 156 -16.46 7.57 -4.04
C HIS A 156 -15.95 9.01 -3.80
N SER A 157 -14.74 9.37 -4.25
CA SER A 157 -14.26 10.77 -4.18
C SER A 157 -14.51 11.55 -5.46
N ASP A 158 -14.78 10.84 -6.56
CA ASP A 158 -14.94 11.41 -7.90
C ASP A 158 -16.40 11.60 -8.33
N GLU A 159 -17.36 11.34 -7.44
CA GLU A 159 -18.78 11.61 -7.74
C GLU A 159 -19.02 13.13 -7.67
N PRO A 160 -19.20 13.82 -8.80
CA PRO A 160 -19.48 15.25 -8.76
C PRO A 160 -20.82 15.49 -8.04
N PRO A 161 -21.02 16.69 -7.45
CA PRO A 161 -22.32 17.03 -6.91
C PRO A 161 -23.36 16.93 -8.02
N LEU A 162 -24.48 16.28 -7.72
CA LEU A 162 -25.64 16.22 -8.62
C LEU A 162 -26.49 17.48 -8.44
N PRO A 163 -27.20 17.93 -9.48
CA PRO A 163 -28.12 19.05 -9.37
C PRO A 163 -29.25 18.74 -8.39
N ALA A 164 -29.81 19.79 -7.79
CA ALA A 164 -31.03 19.66 -6.99
C ALA A 164 -32.21 19.31 -7.93
N LEU A 165 -32.86 18.19 -7.67
CA LEU A 165 -33.94 17.63 -8.47
C LEU A 165 -35.10 17.21 -7.57
N LYS A 166 -36.32 17.26 -8.12
CA LYS A 166 -37.53 16.70 -7.53
C LYS A 166 -37.91 15.41 -8.23
N LYS A 167 -38.76 14.62 -7.58
CA LYS A 167 -39.33 13.41 -8.18
C LYS A 167 -40.11 13.80 -9.43
N GLY A 168 -39.72 13.23 -10.58
CA GLY A 168 -40.32 13.52 -11.89
C GLY A 168 -39.47 14.40 -12.80
N ASP A 169 -38.39 15.01 -12.32
CA ASP A 169 -37.57 15.93 -13.12
C ASP A 169 -36.64 15.23 -14.13
N VAL A 170 -36.40 13.93 -13.96
CA VAL A 170 -35.44 13.16 -14.77
C VAL A 170 -36.18 12.34 -15.82
N ILE A 171 -35.79 12.52 -17.08
CA ILE A 171 -36.33 11.79 -18.23
C ILE A 171 -35.18 11.07 -18.93
N CYS A 172 -35.39 9.79 -19.25
CA CYS A 172 -34.45 9.00 -20.04
C CYS A 172 -34.55 9.40 -21.53
N ILE A 173 -33.45 9.86 -22.12
CA ILE A 173 -33.40 10.31 -23.51
C ILE A 173 -32.69 9.34 -24.46
N ASP A 174 -31.70 8.59 -23.94
CA ASP A 174 -30.86 7.66 -24.70
C ASP A 174 -30.22 6.66 -23.72
N ALA A 175 -29.82 5.50 -24.22
CA ALA A 175 -29.10 4.48 -23.47
C ALA A 175 -27.93 3.95 -24.31
N LYS A 176 -26.76 3.81 -23.68
CA LYS A 176 -25.54 3.33 -24.34
C LYS A 176 -24.98 2.13 -23.61
N THR A 177 -24.50 1.16 -24.38
CA THR A 177 -23.77 0.01 -23.82
C THR A 177 -22.31 0.39 -23.60
N GLU A 178 -21.82 0.24 -22.37
CA GLU A 178 -20.40 0.40 -22.05
C GLU A 178 -19.68 -0.95 -22.10
N ALA A 179 -18.82 -1.14 -23.10
CA ALA A 179 -17.92 -2.29 -23.11
C ALA A 179 -16.85 -2.16 -22.01
N LYS A 180 -16.88 -3.05 -21.02
CA LYS A 180 -15.89 -3.13 -19.94
C LYS A 180 -15.13 -4.46 -20.01
N GLN A 181 -13.89 -4.43 -19.53
CA GLN A 181 -13.04 -5.61 -19.47
C GLN A 181 -12.54 -5.82 -18.04
N THR A 182 -12.58 -7.07 -17.56
CA THR A 182 -11.97 -7.44 -16.29
C THR A 182 -10.46 -7.26 -16.36
N ARG A 183 -9.85 -6.93 -15.21
CA ARG A 183 -8.40 -6.79 -15.09
C ARG A 183 -7.91 -7.83 -14.08
N PRO A 184 -6.75 -8.46 -14.33
CA PRO A 184 -6.15 -9.32 -13.33
C PRO A 184 -5.81 -8.51 -12.06
N PRO A 185 -5.73 -9.15 -10.88
CA PRO A 185 -5.28 -8.50 -9.67
C PRO A 185 -3.92 -7.81 -9.89
N PRO A 186 -3.71 -6.59 -9.35
CA PRO A 186 -2.43 -5.93 -9.46
C PRO A 186 -1.36 -6.73 -8.70
N PRO A 187 -0.11 -6.75 -9.18
CA PRO A 187 1.01 -7.30 -8.42
C PRO A 187 1.14 -6.60 -7.06
N TYR A 188 1.67 -7.32 -6.07
CA TYR A 188 1.96 -6.73 -4.78
C TYR A 188 3.05 -5.66 -4.91
N THR A 189 2.89 -4.52 -4.27
CA THR A 189 3.97 -3.63 -3.80
C THR A 189 4.42 -4.04 -2.40
N GLU A 190 5.54 -3.52 -1.90
CA GLU A 190 5.99 -3.76 -0.51
C GLU A 190 4.89 -3.44 0.52
N GLY A 191 4.26 -2.27 0.41
CA GLY A 191 3.18 -1.87 1.32
C GLY A 191 1.96 -2.79 1.22
N SER A 192 1.55 -3.18 0.01
CA SER A 192 0.42 -4.08 -0.16
C SER A 192 0.72 -5.52 0.30
N LEU A 193 1.99 -5.96 0.23
CA LEU A 193 2.41 -7.26 0.74
C LEU A 193 2.45 -7.25 2.26
N ILE A 194 2.99 -6.21 2.90
CA ILE A 194 2.91 -6.03 4.36
C ILE A 194 1.46 -6.07 4.84
N LYS A 195 0.55 -5.37 4.13
CA LYS A 195 -0.88 -5.41 4.41
C LYS A 195 -1.46 -6.81 4.23
N ALA A 196 -1.03 -7.56 3.22
CA ALA A 196 -1.46 -8.93 3.00
C ALA A 196 -0.95 -9.88 4.10
N MET A 197 0.30 -9.73 4.56
CA MET A 197 0.87 -10.49 5.68
C MET A 197 0.08 -10.24 6.97
N ALA A 198 -0.29 -8.99 7.25
CA ALA A 198 -1.09 -8.62 8.42
C ALA A 198 -2.55 -9.13 8.35
N ASN A 199 -3.08 -9.34 7.13
CA ASN A 199 -4.47 -9.75 6.89
C ASN A 199 -4.55 -11.14 6.24
N VAL A 200 -3.56 -11.99 6.51
CA VAL A 200 -3.42 -13.29 5.83
C VAL A 200 -4.57 -14.24 6.12
N ALA A 201 -5.31 -14.02 7.21
CA ALA A 201 -6.53 -14.75 7.56
C ALA A 201 -7.59 -14.75 6.43
N ARG A 202 -7.55 -13.81 5.47
CA ARG A 202 -8.46 -13.83 4.32
C ARG A 202 -8.16 -14.96 3.31
N PHE A 203 -7.00 -15.61 3.43
CA PHE A 203 -6.53 -16.71 2.57
C PHE A 203 -6.62 -18.08 3.26
N VAL A 204 -7.29 -18.15 4.41
CA VAL A 204 -7.50 -19.38 5.17
C VAL A 204 -9.00 -19.64 5.23
N ASP A 205 -9.41 -20.87 4.95
CA ASP A 205 -10.83 -21.25 4.94
C ASP A 205 -11.37 -21.59 6.33
N ASP A 206 -10.56 -22.20 7.19
CA ASP A 206 -10.95 -22.60 8.55
C ASP A 206 -11.16 -21.38 9.47
N GLU A 207 -12.39 -21.18 9.96
CA GLU A 207 -12.74 -20.00 10.77
C GLU A 207 -12.01 -19.94 12.12
N LYS A 208 -11.67 -21.08 12.73
CA LYS A 208 -10.89 -21.10 13.99
C LYS A 208 -9.48 -20.58 13.73
N LEU A 209 -8.82 -21.07 12.68
CA LEU A 209 -7.48 -20.60 12.29
C LEU A 209 -7.49 -19.14 11.85
N ARG A 210 -8.55 -18.69 11.15
CA ARG A 210 -8.73 -17.27 10.82
C ARG A 210 -8.81 -16.40 12.07
N LYS A 211 -9.50 -16.85 13.12
CA LYS A 211 -9.62 -16.12 14.38
C LYS A 211 -8.24 -15.95 15.03
N VAL A 212 -7.47 -17.03 15.15
CA VAL A 212 -6.10 -16.98 15.70
C VAL A 212 -5.23 -16.02 14.88
N LEU A 213 -5.24 -16.12 13.54
CA LEU A 213 -4.48 -15.19 12.70
C LEU A 213 -4.93 -13.73 12.87
N ARG A 214 -6.23 -13.44 13.10
CA ARG A 214 -6.67 -12.06 13.36
C ARG A 214 -6.18 -11.57 14.72
N GLU A 215 -6.19 -12.41 15.74
CA GLU A 215 -5.71 -12.10 17.09
C GLU A 215 -4.19 -11.83 17.10
N HIS A 216 -3.41 -12.62 16.35
CA HIS A 216 -1.96 -12.49 16.23
C HIS A 216 -1.49 -11.59 15.07
N GLN A 217 -2.42 -10.90 14.41
CA GLN A 217 -2.13 -9.98 13.30
C GLN A 217 -1.44 -10.62 12.09
N GLY A 218 -1.80 -11.85 11.76
CA GLY A 218 -1.35 -12.56 10.57
C GLY A 218 0.04 -13.18 10.73
N ILE A 219 0.87 -13.08 9.69
CA ILE A 219 2.21 -13.68 9.69
C ILE A 219 3.28 -12.62 9.95
N GLY A 220 4.09 -12.86 10.97
CA GLY A 220 5.11 -11.93 11.44
C GLY A 220 4.49 -10.71 12.12
N THR A 221 5.30 -10.06 12.95
CA THR A 221 4.89 -8.85 13.68
C THR A 221 5.17 -7.61 12.86
N GLU A 222 4.56 -6.47 13.24
CA GLU A 222 4.79 -5.18 12.58
C GLU A 222 6.29 -4.84 12.44
N ALA A 223 7.10 -5.23 13.42
CA ALA A 223 8.54 -4.99 13.43
C ALA A 223 9.34 -5.89 12.46
N THR A 224 8.82 -7.06 12.06
CA THR A 224 9.60 -8.06 11.30
C THR A 224 9.19 -8.18 9.84
N ARG A 225 7.95 -7.83 9.47
CA ARG A 225 7.42 -7.99 8.09
C ARG A 225 8.31 -7.34 7.02
N ALA A 226 8.74 -6.09 7.23
CA ALA A 226 9.62 -5.40 6.28
C ALA A 226 10.99 -6.10 6.16
N GLY A 227 11.55 -6.56 7.27
CA GLY A 227 12.82 -7.30 7.29
C GLY A 227 12.75 -8.65 6.58
N ILE A 228 11.61 -9.35 6.67
CA ILE A 228 11.36 -10.59 5.93
C ILE A 228 11.35 -10.32 4.42
N ILE A 229 10.64 -9.29 3.97
CA ILE A 229 10.60 -8.91 2.53
C ILE A 229 12.00 -8.53 2.03
N GLU A 230 12.77 -7.78 2.82
CA GLU A 230 14.18 -7.48 2.51
C GLU A 230 15.04 -8.75 2.40
N THR A 231 14.82 -9.73 3.27
CA THR A 231 15.52 -11.01 3.24
C THR A 231 15.17 -11.81 1.99
N LEU A 232 13.90 -11.86 1.59
CA LEU A 232 13.45 -12.52 0.36
C LEU A 232 14.06 -11.88 -0.89
N LYS A 233 14.21 -10.55 -0.91
CA LYS A 233 14.92 -9.83 -1.98
C LYS A 233 16.42 -10.13 -1.97
N LYS A 234 17.07 -10.11 -0.80
CA LYS A 234 18.50 -10.42 -0.63
C LYS A 234 18.84 -11.84 -1.07
N ARG A 235 17.92 -12.79 -0.86
CA ARG A 235 18.03 -14.19 -1.31
C ARG A 235 17.59 -14.39 -2.77
N HIS A 236 17.26 -13.31 -3.49
CA HIS A 236 16.83 -13.34 -4.89
C HIS A 236 15.57 -14.16 -5.17
N PHE A 237 14.69 -14.34 -4.17
CA PHE A 237 13.37 -14.96 -4.38
C PHE A 237 12.33 -13.95 -4.88
N LEU A 238 12.51 -12.67 -4.51
CA LEU A 238 11.72 -11.54 -4.97
C LEU A 238 12.61 -10.51 -5.65
N THR A 239 12.07 -9.81 -6.64
CA THR A 239 12.69 -8.64 -7.27
C THR A 239 11.67 -7.51 -7.43
N THR A 240 12.16 -6.29 -7.66
CA THR A 240 11.30 -5.13 -7.91
C THR A 240 11.18 -4.85 -9.42
N SER A 241 9.96 -4.55 -9.86
CA SER A 241 9.66 -4.03 -11.20
C SER A 241 8.86 -2.75 -11.05
N GLY A 242 9.57 -1.61 -11.13
CA GLY A 242 9.02 -0.32 -10.70
C GLY A 242 8.63 -0.35 -9.22
N LYS A 243 7.35 -0.11 -8.91
CA LYS A 243 6.81 -0.19 -7.54
C LYS A 243 6.37 -1.60 -7.14
N SER A 244 6.31 -2.54 -8.08
CA SER A 244 5.80 -3.89 -7.86
C SER A 244 6.90 -4.84 -7.41
N LEU A 245 6.54 -5.83 -6.60
CA LEU A 245 7.30 -7.00 -6.23
C LEU A 245 6.87 -8.17 -7.12
N ILE A 246 7.84 -8.87 -7.66
CA ILE A 246 7.63 -10.02 -8.55
C ILE A 246 8.49 -11.18 -8.05
N SER A 247 7.93 -12.38 -8.03
CA SER A 247 8.68 -13.62 -7.76
C SER A 247 9.68 -13.89 -8.89
N THR A 248 10.91 -14.22 -8.54
CA THR A 248 11.92 -14.66 -9.52
C THR A 248 11.69 -16.13 -9.91
N PRO A 249 12.30 -16.62 -11.00
CA PRO A 249 12.30 -18.04 -11.33
C PRO A 249 12.82 -18.90 -10.15
N LEU A 250 13.86 -18.44 -9.47
CA LEU A 250 14.40 -19.10 -8.27
C LEU A 250 13.36 -19.20 -7.13
N GLY A 251 12.63 -18.11 -6.87
CA GLY A 251 11.57 -18.12 -5.87
C GLY A 251 10.41 -19.05 -6.24
N GLN A 252 10.05 -19.12 -7.52
CA GLN A 252 9.01 -20.03 -8.01
C GLN A 252 9.45 -21.50 -7.92
N GLN A 253 10.70 -21.81 -8.25
CA GLN A 253 11.27 -23.15 -8.08
C GLN A 253 11.26 -23.58 -6.62
N LEU A 254 11.64 -22.70 -5.69
CA LEU A 254 11.58 -22.99 -4.26
C LEU A 254 10.16 -23.36 -3.83
N ILE A 255 9.17 -22.53 -4.18
CA ILE A 255 7.77 -22.78 -3.82
C ILE A 255 7.25 -24.10 -4.43
N ALA A 256 7.67 -24.44 -5.64
CA ALA A 256 7.29 -25.70 -6.28
C ALA A 256 7.94 -26.95 -5.65
N GLN A 257 9.03 -26.79 -4.88
CA GLN A 257 9.80 -27.89 -4.30
C GLN A 257 9.55 -28.09 -2.81
N ILE A 258 8.98 -27.10 -2.10
CA ILE A 258 8.63 -27.27 -0.68
C ILE A 258 7.30 -28.02 -0.52
N PRO A 259 7.13 -28.80 0.56
CA PRO A 259 5.82 -29.36 0.91
C PRO A 259 4.75 -28.26 1.01
N GLU A 260 3.55 -28.51 0.49
CA GLU A 260 2.45 -27.54 0.44
C GLU A 260 2.14 -26.91 1.81
N GLN A 261 2.22 -27.74 2.86
CA GLN A 261 2.04 -27.34 4.26
C GLN A 261 2.99 -26.22 4.73
N LEU A 262 4.20 -26.06 4.14
CA LEU A 262 5.10 -24.94 4.45
C LEU A 262 4.70 -23.63 3.74
N GLY A 263 4.01 -23.72 2.61
CA GLY A 263 3.47 -22.56 1.89
C GLY A 263 2.12 -22.09 2.44
N ASN A 264 1.46 -22.89 3.27
CA ASN A 264 0.12 -22.61 3.77
C ASN A 264 0.16 -21.76 5.06
N PRO A 265 -0.44 -20.56 5.08
CA PRO A 265 -0.46 -19.68 6.26
C PRO A 265 -1.18 -20.27 7.47
N ALA A 266 -2.00 -21.31 7.28
CA ALA A 266 -2.65 -22.05 8.35
C ALA A 266 -1.65 -22.63 9.36
N ILE A 267 -0.45 -23.01 8.91
CA ILE A 267 0.55 -23.59 9.81
C ILE A 267 1.07 -22.57 10.82
N THR A 268 1.20 -21.30 10.42
CA THR A 268 1.57 -20.23 11.34
C THR A 268 0.49 -20.01 12.39
N ALA A 269 -0.79 -20.06 12.00
CA ALA A 269 -1.91 -19.96 12.94
C ALA A 269 -1.84 -21.04 14.02
N TRP A 270 -1.55 -22.28 13.61
CA TRP A 270 -1.41 -23.40 14.53
C TRP A 270 -0.27 -23.18 15.52
N TRP A 271 0.89 -22.72 15.05
CA TRP A 271 2.04 -22.41 15.91
C TRP A 271 1.75 -21.29 16.92
N GLU A 272 1.13 -20.20 16.48
CA GLU A 272 0.75 -19.09 17.36
C GLU A 272 -0.21 -19.57 18.47
N GLN A 273 -1.21 -20.40 18.13
CA GLN A 273 -2.10 -20.99 19.12
C GLN A 273 -1.34 -21.82 20.16
N GLN A 274 -0.40 -22.67 19.71
CA GLN A 274 0.40 -23.50 20.61
C GLN A 274 1.28 -22.67 21.55
N LEU A 275 1.88 -21.59 21.04
CA LEU A 275 2.68 -20.66 21.85
C LEU A 275 1.82 -19.91 22.88
N THR A 276 0.59 -19.53 22.52
CA THR A 276 -0.37 -18.92 23.47
C THR A 276 -0.80 -19.90 24.56
N GLU A 277 -0.98 -21.18 24.24
CA GLU A 277 -1.30 -22.21 25.25
C GLU A 277 -0.16 -22.36 26.27
N VAL A 278 1.10 -22.24 25.82
CA VAL A 278 2.28 -22.21 26.70
C VAL A 278 2.33 -20.93 27.55
N GLU A 279 2.13 -19.76 26.93
CA GLU A 279 2.11 -18.47 27.65
C GLU A 279 1.07 -18.44 28.77
N GLN A 280 -0.07 -19.11 28.56
CA GLN A 280 -1.16 -19.20 29.53
C GLN A 280 -1.01 -20.35 30.54
N GLY A 281 0.09 -21.11 30.48
CA GLY A 281 0.36 -22.24 31.37
C GLY A 281 -0.58 -23.44 31.16
N ARG A 282 -1.23 -23.56 30.00
CA ARG A 282 -2.09 -24.72 29.67
C ARG A 282 -1.30 -25.91 29.13
N VAL A 283 -0.11 -25.64 28.60
CA VAL A 283 0.81 -26.61 28.02
C VAL A 283 2.19 -26.34 28.60
N GLU A 284 2.84 -27.40 29.09
CA GLU A 284 4.23 -27.32 29.54
C GLU A 284 5.19 -27.10 28.35
N PRO A 285 6.21 -26.23 28.49
CA PRO A 285 7.20 -25.96 27.43
C PRO A 285 7.82 -27.22 26.84
N GLU A 286 8.16 -28.22 27.66
CA GLU A 286 8.76 -29.48 27.22
C GLU A 286 7.81 -30.28 26.33
N ALA A 287 6.51 -30.25 26.63
CA ALA A 287 5.50 -30.92 25.82
C ALA A 287 5.30 -30.22 24.47
N PHE A 288 5.41 -28.88 24.43
CA PHE A 288 5.41 -28.12 23.19
C PHE A 288 6.64 -28.45 22.33
N GLU A 289 7.84 -28.45 22.92
CA GLU A 289 9.08 -28.78 22.22
C GLU A 289 9.05 -30.20 21.63
N ALA A 290 8.58 -31.19 22.40
CA ALA A 290 8.43 -32.56 21.92
C ALA A 290 7.49 -32.65 20.69
N ARG A 291 6.37 -31.90 20.69
CA ARG A 291 5.48 -31.82 19.52
C ARG A 291 6.18 -31.17 18.33
N ALA A 292 6.98 -30.14 18.55
CA ALA A 292 7.70 -29.45 17.49
C ALA A 292 8.78 -30.30 16.83
N VAL A 293 9.54 -31.05 17.63
CA VAL A 293 10.52 -32.01 17.11
C VAL A 293 9.81 -33.12 16.33
N ASN A 294 8.68 -33.64 16.82
CA ASN A 294 7.92 -34.67 16.10
C ASN A 294 7.41 -34.15 14.74
N TRP A 295 6.86 -32.93 14.71
CA TRP A 295 6.43 -32.28 13.49
C TRP A 295 7.59 -32.07 12.50
N LEU A 296 8.74 -31.60 12.99
CA LEU A 296 9.94 -31.42 12.16
C LEU A 296 10.41 -32.75 11.54
N ASN A 297 10.43 -33.83 12.33
CA ASN A 297 10.82 -35.14 11.81
C ASN A 297 9.88 -35.62 10.70
N ARG A 298 8.56 -35.41 10.84
CA ARG A 298 7.60 -35.73 9.76
C ARG A 298 7.82 -34.86 8.52
N LEU A 299 8.14 -33.59 8.71
CA LEU A 299 8.45 -32.67 7.62
C LEU A 299 9.70 -33.11 6.86
N LEU A 300 10.76 -33.52 7.56
CA LEU A 300 12.00 -34.01 6.94
C LEU A 300 11.72 -35.24 6.08
N VAL A 301 10.94 -36.21 6.58
CA VAL A 301 10.50 -37.37 5.80
C VAL A 301 9.73 -36.94 4.54
N ALA A 302 8.84 -35.95 4.65
CA ALA A 302 8.10 -35.44 3.50
C ALA A 302 9.00 -34.72 2.49
N VAL A 303 10.01 -33.99 2.94
CA VAL A 303 11.00 -33.32 2.07
C VAL A 303 11.89 -34.34 1.36
N ASP A 304 12.37 -35.37 2.06
CA ASP A 304 13.19 -36.44 1.46
C ASP A 304 12.41 -37.24 0.40
N ALA A 305 11.10 -37.38 0.58
CA ALA A 305 10.21 -38.01 -0.39
C ALA A 305 10.01 -37.15 -1.67
N VAL A 306 10.18 -35.83 -1.57
CA VAL A 306 10.20 -34.94 -2.74
C VAL A 306 11.56 -35.08 -3.40
N GLN A 307 11.67 -35.99 -4.38
CA GLN A 307 12.88 -36.09 -5.21
C GLN A 307 13.15 -34.72 -5.85
N MET A 308 14.30 -34.11 -5.51
CA MET A 308 14.76 -32.90 -6.18
C MET A 308 15.11 -33.23 -7.62
N THR A 309 14.13 -33.14 -8.52
CA THR A 309 14.30 -33.55 -9.92
C THR A 309 15.26 -32.63 -10.69
N GLN A 310 15.57 -31.43 -10.18
CA GLN A 310 16.59 -30.53 -10.74
C GLN A 310 17.24 -29.64 -9.66
N PRO A 311 18.56 -29.39 -9.72
CA PRO A 311 19.21 -28.41 -8.85
C PRO A 311 18.63 -27.01 -9.07
N MET A 312 18.35 -26.28 -7.99
CA MET A 312 17.88 -24.89 -8.06
C MET A 312 18.90 -24.03 -8.82
N GLN A 313 18.52 -23.55 -10.00
CA GLN A 313 19.42 -22.72 -10.81
C GLN A 313 19.28 -21.26 -10.37
N SER A 314 20.35 -20.70 -9.80
CA SER A 314 20.42 -19.25 -9.66
C SER A 314 20.66 -18.65 -11.04
N ASP A 315 19.68 -17.94 -11.59
CA ASP A 315 19.90 -17.10 -12.76
C ASP A 315 20.82 -15.93 -12.38
N LYS A 316 22.14 -16.18 -12.32
CA LYS A 316 23.16 -15.12 -12.28
C LYS A 316 23.12 -14.23 -13.54
N ALA A 317 22.30 -14.59 -14.53
CA ALA A 317 22.10 -13.86 -15.78
C ALA A 317 20.80 -13.01 -15.84
N ALA A 318 19.92 -13.03 -14.83
CA ALA A 318 18.64 -12.30 -14.87
C ALA A 318 18.72 -10.85 -14.35
N ASN A 319 19.92 -10.33 -14.08
CA ASN A 319 20.14 -8.89 -13.90
C ASN A 319 20.20 -8.21 -15.27
N GLY A 320 19.08 -8.20 -15.98
CA GLY A 320 19.01 -7.63 -17.31
C GLY A 320 17.78 -8.09 -18.05
N GLN A 321 16.76 -7.23 -18.04
CA GLN A 321 15.58 -7.29 -18.91
C GLN A 321 14.58 -8.39 -18.53
N TYR A 322 13.53 -7.96 -17.84
CA TYR A 322 12.20 -8.52 -18.01
C TYR A 322 11.87 -8.46 -19.52
N ARG A 323 12.19 -9.51 -20.28
CA ARG A 323 11.70 -9.65 -21.65
C ARG A 323 10.19 -9.76 -21.55
N LYS A 324 9.50 -8.68 -21.94
CA LYS A 324 8.08 -8.74 -22.30
C LYS A 324 7.90 -9.99 -23.14
N ARG A 325 7.02 -10.88 -22.69
CA ARG A 325 6.61 -12.09 -23.41
C ARG A 325 6.02 -11.63 -24.75
N GLY A 326 6.88 -11.55 -25.75
CA GLY A 326 6.51 -11.23 -27.12
C GLY A 326 5.79 -12.45 -27.70
N LYS A 327 4.56 -12.23 -28.15
CA LYS A 327 3.92 -13.11 -29.15
C LYS A 327 4.92 -13.32 -30.29
N LYS A 328 5.40 -14.55 -30.48
CA LYS A 328 6.08 -14.95 -31.72
C LYS A 328 5.01 -15.38 -32.72
N GLY A 329 5.10 -14.84 -33.94
CA GLY A 329 4.55 -15.44 -35.14
C GLY A 329 3.45 -14.64 -35.81
N GLY A 330 3.83 -13.65 -36.63
CA GLY A 330 2.93 -12.88 -37.49
C GLY A 330 3.60 -11.64 -38.05
N HIS A 331 4.60 -11.81 -38.93
CA HIS A 331 5.14 -10.71 -39.73
C HIS A 331 4.05 -10.17 -40.67
N ARG A 332 3.59 -8.93 -40.45
CA ARG A 332 3.22 -7.90 -41.45
C ARG A 332 2.54 -6.70 -40.76
N GLY A 333 3.15 -5.52 -40.88
CA GLY A 333 2.56 -4.22 -40.51
C GLY A 333 2.86 -3.76 -39.09
N GLY A 334 3.76 -2.79 -38.92
CA GLY A 334 3.91 -2.08 -37.64
C GLY A 334 2.60 -1.37 -37.27
N ASN A 335 2.28 -1.31 -35.98
CA ASN A 335 1.10 -0.55 -35.52
C ASN A 335 1.18 0.90 -36.02
N PRO A 336 0.07 1.53 -36.43
CA PRO A 336 0.07 2.90 -36.87
C PRO A 336 0.42 3.86 -35.71
N PRO A 337 1.10 4.98 -35.98
CA PRO A 337 1.29 6.06 -35.02
C PRO A 337 -0.05 6.62 -34.53
N THR A 338 -0.04 7.21 -33.32
CA THR A 338 -1.22 7.96 -32.84
C THR A 338 -1.39 9.26 -33.63
N ALA A 339 -2.64 9.74 -33.80
CA ALA A 339 -2.93 10.99 -34.50
C ALA A 339 -2.14 12.20 -33.95
N LYS A 340 -1.91 12.24 -32.63
CA LYS A 340 -1.07 13.28 -31.99
C LYS A 340 0.40 13.21 -32.42
N MET A 341 0.92 12.01 -32.62
CA MET A 341 2.30 11.78 -33.03
C MET A 341 2.51 12.15 -34.50
N ILE A 342 1.53 11.87 -35.36
CA ILE A 342 1.50 12.27 -36.77
C ILE A 342 1.46 13.81 -36.87
N ALA A 343 0.51 14.45 -36.18
CA ALA A 343 0.38 15.91 -36.18
C ALA A 343 1.64 16.61 -35.67
N PHE A 344 2.32 16.03 -34.67
CA PHE A 344 3.57 16.57 -34.17
C PHE A 344 4.74 16.39 -35.15
N ALA A 345 4.81 15.25 -35.85
CA ALA A 345 5.81 15.01 -36.89
C ALA A 345 5.61 15.94 -38.10
N GLU A 346 4.39 16.14 -38.56
CA GLU A 346 4.05 17.07 -39.64
C GLU A 346 4.38 18.51 -39.27
N LYS A 347 4.03 18.94 -38.05
CA LYS A 347 4.37 20.26 -37.54
C LYS A 347 5.88 20.48 -37.49
N LEU A 348 6.62 19.54 -36.92
CA LEU A 348 8.08 19.62 -36.82
C LEU A 348 8.76 19.62 -38.19
N ALA A 349 8.23 18.85 -39.15
CA ALA A 349 8.73 18.81 -40.52
C ALA A 349 8.55 20.16 -41.23
N ASN A 350 7.37 20.79 -41.09
CA ASN A 350 7.10 22.12 -41.64
C ASN A 350 7.95 23.21 -40.99
N GLU A 351 8.08 23.21 -39.65
CA GLU A 351 8.88 24.20 -38.93
C GLU A 351 10.38 24.14 -39.30
N LYS A 352 10.89 22.97 -39.64
CA LYS A 352 12.31 22.75 -39.94
C LYS A 352 12.63 22.55 -41.43
N GLY A 353 11.64 22.66 -42.31
CA GLY A 353 11.81 22.42 -43.75
C GLY A 353 12.28 20.99 -44.10
N LEU A 354 11.88 19.99 -43.31
CA LEU A 354 12.28 18.59 -43.47
C LEU A 354 11.24 17.80 -44.27
N SER A 355 11.68 16.79 -45.03
CA SER A 355 10.76 15.84 -45.68
C SER A 355 10.38 14.70 -44.73
N LEU A 356 9.10 14.33 -44.74
CA LEU A 356 8.59 13.23 -43.91
C LEU A 356 8.95 11.87 -44.52
N PRO A 357 9.41 10.89 -43.72
CA PRO A 357 9.73 9.55 -44.21
C PRO A 357 8.50 8.82 -44.80
N LYS A 358 8.72 7.98 -45.82
CA LYS A 358 7.65 7.13 -46.36
C LYS A 358 7.08 6.22 -45.26
N LYS A 359 5.75 6.11 -45.19
CA LYS A 359 4.98 5.36 -44.17
C LYS A 359 5.02 5.94 -42.75
N TYR A 360 5.46 7.18 -42.55
CA TYR A 360 5.42 7.82 -41.23
C TYR A 360 4.01 7.85 -40.61
N ASN A 361 2.94 7.81 -41.41
CA ASN A 361 1.55 7.80 -40.96
C ASN A 361 0.97 6.39 -40.73
N HIS A 362 1.72 5.34 -41.05
CA HIS A 362 1.25 3.94 -40.99
C HIS A 362 2.20 3.02 -40.21
N ASP A 363 3.43 3.46 -39.93
CA ASP A 363 4.42 2.72 -39.16
C ASP A 363 4.93 3.57 -37.98
N PHE A 364 4.56 3.15 -36.77
CA PHE A 364 4.96 3.81 -35.52
C PHE A 364 6.49 3.93 -35.39
N ALA A 365 7.26 2.92 -35.81
CA ALA A 365 8.71 2.93 -35.65
C ALA A 365 9.36 3.97 -36.57
N VAL A 366 8.82 4.13 -37.79
CA VAL A 366 9.26 5.14 -38.74
C VAL A 366 8.99 6.55 -38.22
N CYS A 367 7.76 6.81 -37.75
CA CYS A 367 7.40 8.11 -37.19
C CYS A 367 8.19 8.45 -35.92
N LYS A 368 8.43 7.47 -35.06
CA LYS A 368 9.18 7.66 -33.81
C LYS A 368 10.66 7.98 -34.10
N ARG A 369 11.29 7.29 -35.04
CA ARG A 369 12.68 7.57 -35.44
C ARG A 369 12.85 8.99 -35.97
N PHE A 370 11.91 9.48 -36.78
CA PHE A 370 11.91 10.85 -37.27
C PHE A 370 11.86 11.86 -36.12
N LEU A 371 10.92 11.68 -35.18
CA LEU A 371 10.81 12.57 -34.02
C LEU A 371 12.04 12.50 -33.11
N ASP A 372 12.53 11.31 -32.79
CA ASP A 372 13.71 11.12 -31.93
C ASP A 372 14.96 11.82 -32.52
N GLN A 373 15.07 11.89 -33.85
CA GLN A 373 16.19 12.53 -34.54
C GLN A 373 16.14 14.06 -34.49
N TYR A 374 14.95 14.67 -34.56
CA TYR A 374 14.81 16.11 -34.80
C TYR A 374 14.18 16.92 -33.66
N VAL A 375 13.68 16.28 -32.59
CA VAL A 375 13.08 16.95 -31.42
C VAL A 375 14.13 17.52 -30.46
N LYS A 376 15.41 17.09 -30.55
CA LYS A 376 16.51 17.55 -29.66
C LYS A 376 17.54 18.48 -30.32
N GLN A 377 17.34 18.79 -31.60
CA GLN A 377 18.03 19.86 -32.32
C GLN A 377 17.09 21.05 -32.44
#